data_AF-A0A2V8TAH2-F1
#
_entry.id   AF-A0A2V8TAH2-F1
#
_cell.length_a   1.000
_cell.length_b   1.000
_cell.length_c   1.000
_cell.angle_alpha   90.00
_cell.angle_beta   90.00
_cell.angle_gamma   90.00
#
_symmetry.space_group_name_H-M   'P 1'
#
loop_
_entity.id
_entity.type
_entity.pdbx_description
1 polymer ?
#
loop_
_entity_poly.entity_id
_entity_poly.type
_entity_poly.pdbx_seq_one_letter_code
_entity_poly.pdbx_strand_id
1 'polypeptide(L)'
;TKSCDDCHLSASNNNNAWMAMTLMQGTQFYNFMYRFVYTALGHEGFEATVVTERDEPQAVIGSNLHKLAFPEEYKKHKDRHEALEEAYEHPGNDILRGLKPFAKQENEVLNLQLRGEYLYAAAGKGGLRVYDVANIDQKGFSERMTTAPVSPLGQRFYVKSKYATAVASPTTLGVDPTASLPDSIFPNKYRIHRPENQEAVNRDDKQPIHPLYAFIYVTDKYEGLIVVNAATLLDGNPTNNFLKRAVTLNPNGVLNGANSITIAGTHAYITCDRGLVIVDINNPVEPRVVGEIGAPALKNPRAVQIQFRYAFVCDAEGVKVIDVTDPEHARAVSGAVVPIAEANNIYVVRTYAYVAAGKQGLVILDVEQPEHPRIDQVFNAGGEINDARDVKVGMTNVSLFAYIADGHNGLRVVQLTSPESTPGNNGFSPRPNPELIATRHTHSPALAISKGLDRDRAVDESGNQLSVFGRRGARPLNFAEMVRMYMIDGKLFTVPEIKDGNLKENRDIRSFYGAPGK
;
A
#
# COMPACT_ATOMS: atom_id res chain seq x y z
N THR A 1 -7.68 -31.41 8.30
CA THR A 1 -6.74 -30.48 8.95
C THR A 1 -7.22 -29.04 8.92
N LYS A 2 -8.25 -28.70 8.12
CA LYS A 2 -8.91 -27.39 8.22
C LYS A 2 -10.02 -27.40 9.27
N SER A 3 -10.15 -26.33 10.03
CA SER A 3 -11.21 -26.06 11.01
C SER A 3 -12.14 -24.95 10.52
N CYS A 4 -13.23 -24.68 11.24
CA CYS A 4 -14.21 -23.66 10.83
C CYS A 4 -13.59 -22.26 10.77
N ASP A 5 -12.64 -21.95 11.65
CA ASP A 5 -11.92 -20.69 11.76
C ASP A 5 -10.85 -20.48 10.66
N ASP A 6 -10.66 -21.43 9.74
CA ASP A 6 -9.91 -21.19 8.51
C ASP A 6 -10.73 -20.44 7.44
N CYS A 7 -12.06 -20.55 7.52
CA CYS A 7 -13.00 -20.00 6.55
C CYS A 7 -13.96 -18.96 7.15
N HIS A 8 -14.06 -18.88 8.48
CA HIS A 8 -14.93 -17.96 9.21
C HIS A 8 -14.14 -17.22 10.29
N LEU A 9 -14.69 -16.11 10.79
CA LEU A 9 -14.04 -15.40 11.89
C LEU A 9 -14.00 -16.24 13.16
N SER A 10 -12.86 -16.27 13.82
CA SER A 10 -12.71 -16.88 15.15
C SER A 10 -13.47 -16.04 16.18
N ALA A 11 -14.11 -16.71 17.14
CA ALA A 11 -14.72 -16.09 18.31
C ALA A 11 -13.69 -15.31 19.16
N SER A 12 -12.40 -15.68 19.10
CA SER A 12 -11.30 -14.95 19.75
C SER A 12 -10.84 -13.74 18.93
N ASN A 13 -11.38 -13.50 17.74
CA ASN A 13 -11.05 -12.37 16.87
C ASN A 13 -9.55 -12.27 16.50
N ASN A 14 -8.82 -13.40 16.55
CA ASN A 14 -7.38 -13.50 16.31
C ASN A 14 -7.03 -13.91 14.86
N ASN A 15 -8.03 -14.11 14.00
CA ASN A 15 -7.81 -14.63 12.65
C ASN A 15 -8.10 -13.66 11.50
N ASN A 16 -8.15 -12.36 11.78
CA ASN A 16 -8.41 -11.33 10.76
C ASN A 16 -7.37 -11.34 9.62
N ALA A 17 -6.09 -11.57 9.93
CA ALA A 17 -5.03 -11.69 8.93
C ALA A 17 -5.19 -12.95 8.05
N TRP A 18 -5.58 -14.08 8.65
CA TRP A 18 -5.91 -15.29 7.90
C TRP A 18 -7.13 -15.06 7.00
N MET A 19 -8.18 -14.41 7.52
CA MET A 19 -9.37 -14.08 6.73
C MET A 19 -9.06 -13.16 5.55
N ALA A 20 -8.21 -12.14 5.73
CA ALA A 20 -7.74 -11.29 4.63
C ALA A 20 -7.08 -12.11 3.50
N MET A 21 -6.24 -13.09 3.86
CA MET A 21 -5.61 -14.01 2.90
C MET A 21 -6.60 -14.99 2.26
N THR A 22 -7.50 -15.58 3.05
CA THR A 22 -8.54 -16.51 2.58
C THR A 22 -9.47 -15.81 1.57
N LEU A 23 -9.79 -14.54 1.82
CA LEU A 23 -10.58 -13.70 0.93
C LEU A 23 -9.76 -13.14 -0.24
N MET A 24 -8.46 -13.42 -0.33
CA MET A 24 -7.54 -12.91 -1.36
C MET A 24 -7.44 -11.37 -1.43
N GLN A 25 -7.72 -10.70 -0.31
CA GLN A 25 -7.50 -9.26 -0.11
C GLN A 25 -6.01 -8.95 0.07
N GLY A 26 -5.20 -9.96 0.34
CA GLY A 26 -3.77 -9.82 0.62
C GLY A 26 -3.52 -9.30 2.04
N THR A 27 -2.28 -9.45 2.48
CA THR A 27 -1.81 -8.93 3.78
C THR A 27 -0.52 -8.16 3.61
N GLN A 28 -0.21 -7.73 2.39
CA GLN A 28 1.02 -7.03 2.02
C GLN A 28 2.30 -7.84 2.28
N PHE A 29 2.19 -9.11 2.67
CA PHE A 29 3.34 -9.93 3.05
C PHE A 29 4.18 -10.27 1.84
N TYR A 30 3.53 -10.65 0.73
CA TYR A 30 4.24 -11.01 -0.48
C TYR A 30 4.55 -9.81 -1.37
N ASN A 31 4.30 -8.59 -0.89
CA ASN A 31 4.57 -7.40 -1.69
C ASN A 31 6.04 -7.37 -2.08
N PHE A 32 6.31 -6.99 -3.32
CA PHE A 32 7.66 -7.02 -3.86
C PHE A 32 8.14 -5.61 -4.17
N MET A 33 9.20 -5.19 -3.49
CA MET A 33 9.77 -3.84 -3.61
C MET A 33 10.63 -3.66 -4.87
N TYR A 34 10.87 -4.75 -5.62
CA TYR A 34 11.75 -4.78 -6.80
C TYR A 34 13.21 -4.47 -6.47
N ARG A 35 14.02 -4.31 -7.54
CA ARG A 35 15.41 -3.85 -7.47
C ARG A 35 15.54 -2.41 -7.01
N PHE A 36 14.56 -1.57 -7.34
CA PHE A 36 14.58 -0.14 -7.09
C PHE A 36 13.56 0.26 -6.04
N VAL A 37 14.03 0.87 -4.95
CA VAL A 37 13.17 1.49 -3.94
C VAL A 37 13.17 2.98 -4.16
N TYR A 38 11.99 3.57 -4.35
CA TYR A 38 11.85 5.00 -4.58
C TYR A 38 11.62 5.74 -3.26
N THR A 39 12.47 6.73 -2.99
CA THR A 39 12.45 7.53 -1.76
C THR A 39 12.17 8.99 -2.09
N ALA A 40 11.16 9.56 -1.45
CA ALA A 40 10.78 10.97 -1.56
C ALA A 40 11.73 11.85 -0.73
N LEU A 41 12.25 12.91 -1.34
CA LEU A 41 13.33 13.76 -0.81
C LEU A 41 12.92 15.24 -0.69
N GLY A 42 11.60 15.52 -0.69
CA GLY A 42 11.05 16.86 -0.55
C GLY A 42 11.44 17.75 -1.73
N HIS A 43 12.06 18.90 -1.43
CA HIS A 43 12.47 19.85 -2.45
C HIS A 43 13.54 19.30 -3.40
N GLU A 44 14.32 18.29 -3.01
CA GLU A 44 15.32 17.67 -3.89
C GLU A 44 14.71 16.63 -4.85
N GLY A 45 13.40 16.39 -4.79
CA GLY A 45 12.72 15.45 -5.67
C GLY A 45 12.67 14.05 -5.08
N PHE A 46 13.17 13.05 -5.80
CA PHE A 46 13.18 11.66 -5.34
C PHE A 46 14.38 10.90 -5.90
N GLU A 47 14.71 9.77 -5.30
CA GLU A 47 15.74 8.86 -5.79
C GLU A 47 15.22 7.43 -5.91
N ALA A 48 15.77 6.67 -6.86
CA ALA A 48 15.57 5.23 -7.03
C ALA A 48 16.86 4.51 -6.58
N THR A 49 16.85 3.98 -5.36
CA THR A 49 17.99 3.26 -4.77
C THR A 49 17.99 1.81 -5.22
N VAL A 50 19.15 1.29 -5.64
CA VAL A 50 19.31 -0.15 -5.91
C VAL A 50 19.47 -0.90 -4.60
N VAL A 51 18.52 -1.80 -4.31
CA VAL A 51 18.48 -2.56 -3.04
C VAL A 51 18.73 -4.05 -3.21
N THR A 52 18.79 -4.56 -4.45
CA THR A 52 19.07 -5.96 -4.75
C THR A 52 20.20 -6.10 -5.76
N GLU A 53 20.81 -7.29 -5.78
CA GLU A 53 21.61 -7.74 -6.91
C GLU A 53 20.80 -7.72 -8.21
N ARG A 54 21.51 -7.60 -9.34
CA ARG A 54 20.90 -7.60 -10.67
C ARG A 54 20.55 -9.02 -11.13
N ASP A 55 21.44 -9.96 -10.86
CA ASP A 55 21.35 -11.34 -11.34
C ASP A 55 20.51 -12.21 -10.40
N GLU A 56 20.00 -13.34 -10.92
CA GLU A 56 19.26 -14.30 -10.11
C GLU A 56 20.19 -15.21 -9.29
N PRO A 57 19.87 -15.49 -8.01
CA PRO A 57 18.68 -15.04 -7.29
C PRO A 57 18.76 -13.54 -6.94
N GLN A 58 17.71 -12.77 -7.20
CA GLN A 58 17.68 -11.31 -6.93
C GLN A 58 17.71 -11.01 -5.41
N ALA A 59 18.87 -11.15 -4.78
CA ALA A 59 19.07 -11.07 -3.34
C ALA A 59 19.12 -9.61 -2.89
N VAL A 60 18.46 -9.29 -1.78
CA VAL A 60 18.58 -7.95 -1.15
C VAL A 60 20.00 -7.78 -0.62
N ILE A 61 20.65 -6.68 -1.01
CA ILE A 61 22.05 -6.41 -0.64
C ILE A 61 22.17 -6.33 0.88
N GLY A 62 23.13 -7.09 1.42
CA GLY A 62 23.39 -7.24 2.85
C GLY A 62 22.58 -8.33 3.56
N SER A 63 21.62 -8.96 2.89
CA SER A 63 20.80 -10.03 3.48
C SER A 63 21.53 -11.37 3.67
N ASN A 64 20.91 -12.30 4.41
CA ASN A 64 21.41 -13.67 4.54
C ASN A 64 21.49 -14.39 3.19
N LEU A 65 20.49 -14.18 2.31
CA LEU A 65 20.55 -14.75 0.96
C LEU A 65 21.70 -14.16 0.14
N HIS A 66 21.97 -12.86 0.28
CA HIS A 66 23.10 -12.22 -0.40
C HIS A 66 24.44 -12.81 0.06
N LYS A 67 24.61 -13.05 1.37
CA LYS A 67 25.79 -13.72 1.93
C LYS A 67 26.02 -15.12 1.34
N LEU A 68 24.95 -15.87 1.11
CA LEU A 68 25.02 -17.24 0.59
C LEU A 68 25.24 -17.29 -0.92
N ALA A 69 24.50 -16.47 -1.67
CA ALA A 69 24.48 -16.50 -3.14
C ALA A 69 25.60 -15.67 -3.78
N PHE A 70 26.00 -14.57 -3.14
CA PHE A 70 27.02 -13.62 -3.63
C PHE A 70 28.03 -13.29 -2.52
N PRO A 71 28.84 -14.26 -2.05
CA PRO A 71 29.71 -14.07 -0.90
C PRO A 71 30.79 -12.99 -1.10
N GLU A 72 31.25 -12.77 -2.34
CA GLU A 72 32.23 -11.73 -2.64
C GLU A 72 31.60 -10.33 -2.58
N GLU A 73 30.42 -10.15 -3.18
CA GLU A 73 29.63 -8.91 -3.18
C GLU A 73 29.17 -8.56 -1.77
N TYR A 74 28.75 -9.56 -1.00
CA TYR A 74 28.43 -9.41 0.42
C TYR A 74 29.64 -8.92 1.22
N LYS A 75 30.83 -9.46 0.97
CA LYS A 75 32.05 -8.98 1.63
C LYS A 75 32.34 -7.52 1.25
N LYS A 76 32.28 -7.16 -0.05
CA LYS A 76 32.44 -5.78 -0.51
C LYS A 76 31.42 -4.83 0.16
N HIS A 77 30.17 -5.26 0.31
CA HIS A 77 29.13 -4.51 1.02
C HIS A 77 29.49 -4.26 2.49
N LYS A 78 29.96 -5.28 3.21
CA LYS A 78 30.44 -5.11 4.59
C LYS A 78 31.68 -4.23 4.70
N ASP A 79 32.62 -4.35 3.76
CA ASP A 79 33.83 -3.50 3.70
C ASP A 79 33.48 -2.02 3.48
N ARG A 80 32.32 -1.73 2.87
CA ARG A 80 31.76 -0.37 2.71
C ARG A 80 30.82 0.05 3.84
N HIS A 81 30.90 -0.60 4.99
CA HIS A 81 30.03 -0.30 6.13
C HIS A 81 28.54 -0.33 5.78
N GLU A 82 28.14 -1.32 4.97
CA GLU A 82 26.75 -1.57 4.58
C GLU A 82 26.09 -0.46 3.76
N ALA A 83 26.90 0.38 3.09
CA ALA A 83 26.42 1.42 2.20
C ALA A 83 25.90 0.86 0.86
N LEU A 84 24.70 1.31 0.46
CA LEU A 84 24.15 1.18 -0.89
C LEU A 84 24.65 2.37 -1.73
N GLU A 85 25.55 2.09 -2.67
CA GLU A 85 26.24 3.13 -3.46
C GLU A 85 25.48 3.56 -4.72
N GLU A 86 24.63 2.68 -5.26
CA GLU A 86 23.96 2.91 -6.54
C GLU A 86 22.54 3.46 -6.31
N ALA A 87 22.31 4.69 -6.76
CA ALA A 87 21.00 5.33 -6.79
C ALA A 87 20.89 6.27 -8.00
N TYR A 88 19.67 6.48 -8.47
CA TYR A 88 19.36 7.39 -9.57
C TYR A 88 18.43 8.49 -9.07
N GLU A 89 18.87 9.74 -9.16
CA GLU A 89 18.13 10.89 -8.65
C GLU A 89 17.29 11.54 -9.75
N HIS A 90 16.14 12.10 -9.36
CA HIS A 90 15.33 12.93 -10.22
C HIS A 90 14.84 14.17 -9.46
N PRO A 91 15.04 15.40 -9.97
CA PRO A 91 14.77 16.65 -9.25
C PRO A 91 13.26 16.96 -9.09
N GLY A 92 12.39 16.00 -9.37
CA GLY A 92 10.93 16.14 -9.32
C GLY A 92 10.31 17.12 -10.33
N ASN A 93 11.07 17.72 -11.26
CA ASN A 93 10.61 18.76 -12.18
C ASN A 93 10.50 18.27 -13.63
N ASP A 94 9.80 19.03 -14.49
CA ASP A 94 9.69 18.72 -15.91
C ASP A 94 10.95 19.17 -16.68
N ILE A 95 11.33 18.43 -17.73
CA ILE A 95 12.50 18.70 -18.60
C ILE A 95 12.41 20.11 -19.22
N LEU A 96 11.19 20.59 -19.51
CA LEU A 96 10.95 21.93 -20.05
C LEU A 96 11.37 23.07 -19.09
N ARG A 97 11.70 22.79 -17.82
CA ARG A 97 12.33 23.76 -16.90
C ARG A 97 13.68 24.24 -17.42
N GLY A 98 14.39 23.47 -18.24
CA GLY A 98 15.60 23.93 -18.94
C GLY A 98 15.39 25.24 -19.73
N LEU A 99 14.15 25.55 -20.12
CA LEU A 99 13.76 26.79 -20.81
C LEU A 99 13.47 27.96 -19.84
N LYS A 100 13.41 27.73 -18.52
CA LYS A 100 13.17 28.74 -17.47
C LYS A 100 14.12 28.54 -16.26
N PRO A 101 15.44 28.75 -16.44
CA PRO A 101 16.46 28.45 -15.43
C PRO A 101 16.34 29.27 -14.14
N PHE A 102 15.66 30.42 -14.17
CA PHE A 102 15.48 31.30 -12.99
C PHE A 102 14.16 31.07 -12.23
N ALA A 103 13.33 30.10 -12.64
CA ALA A 103 12.09 29.79 -11.92
C ALA A 103 12.40 29.08 -10.59
N LYS A 104 11.84 29.60 -9.49
CA LYS A 104 11.97 29.01 -8.16
C LYS A 104 11.39 27.59 -8.16
N GLN A 105 12.07 26.67 -7.48
CA GLN A 105 11.61 25.29 -7.34
C GLN A 105 10.36 25.26 -6.46
N GLU A 106 9.21 24.99 -7.08
CA GLU A 106 7.92 24.90 -6.36
C GLU A 106 7.55 23.45 -6.03
N ASN A 107 8.17 22.48 -6.70
CA ASN A 107 7.91 21.07 -6.46
C ASN A 107 8.60 20.61 -5.17
N GLU A 108 7.85 19.86 -4.38
CA GLU A 108 8.27 19.24 -3.12
C GLU A 108 7.68 17.84 -3.11
N VAL A 109 8.46 16.82 -3.45
CA VAL A 109 7.95 15.44 -3.53
C VAL A 109 7.80 14.91 -2.10
N LEU A 110 6.55 14.84 -1.66
CA LEU A 110 6.17 14.46 -0.29
C LEU A 110 5.82 12.97 -0.16
N ASN A 111 5.27 12.39 -1.22
CA ASN A 111 4.77 11.02 -1.23
C ASN A 111 4.85 10.41 -2.63
N LEU A 112 5.02 9.09 -2.69
CA LEU A 112 5.25 8.32 -3.91
C LEU A 112 4.36 7.07 -3.94
N GLN A 113 3.85 6.75 -5.12
CA GLN A 113 3.10 5.52 -5.39
C GLN A 113 3.58 4.92 -6.70
N LEU A 114 4.06 3.68 -6.70
CA LEU A 114 4.37 2.94 -7.92
C LEU A 114 3.12 2.20 -8.40
N ARG A 115 2.82 2.25 -9.70
CA ARG A 115 1.84 1.34 -10.33
C ARG A 115 2.31 0.96 -11.72
N GLY A 116 2.64 -0.33 -11.89
CA GLY A 116 3.24 -0.84 -13.12
C GLY A 116 4.53 -0.09 -13.48
N GLU A 117 4.53 0.53 -14.65
CA GLU A 117 5.68 1.23 -15.23
C GLU A 117 5.79 2.71 -14.80
N TYR A 118 4.82 3.21 -14.03
CA TYR A 118 4.72 4.63 -13.70
C TYR A 118 4.83 4.86 -12.19
N LEU A 119 5.65 5.85 -11.83
CA LEU A 119 5.75 6.39 -10.49
C LEU A 119 4.94 7.68 -10.40
N TYR A 120 4.00 7.73 -9.48
CA TYR A 120 3.14 8.87 -9.21
C TYR A 120 3.66 9.58 -7.96
N ALA A 121 3.77 10.90 -8.02
CA ALA A 121 4.30 11.71 -6.93
C ALA A 121 3.33 12.84 -6.56
N ALA A 122 3.03 12.96 -5.26
CA ALA A 122 2.40 14.15 -4.71
C ALA A 122 3.51 15.19 -4.43
N ALA A 123 3.52 16.27 -5.21
CA ALA A 123 4.65 17.20 -5.29
C ALA A 123 4.39 18.57 -4.66
N GLY A 124 3.59 18.66 -3.59
CA GLY A 124 3.26 19.92 -2.92
C GLY A 124 2.59 20.89 -3.91
N LYS A 125 3.10 22.11 -4.04
CA LYS A 125 2.61 23.10 -5.03
C LYS A 125 2.78 22.63 -6.48
N GLY A 126 3.66 21.65 -6.71
CA GLY A 126 3.83 20.99 -7.99
C GLY A 126 2.64 20.14 -8.45
N GLY A 127 1.67 19.87 -7.57
CA GLY A 127 0.52 19.02 -7.83
C GLY A 127 0.87 17.54 -7.96
N LEU A 128 0.09 16.79 -8.72
CA LEU A 128 0.44 15.42 -9.11
C LEU A 128 1.46 15.44 -10.25
N ARG A 129 2.53 14.66 -10.11
CA ARG A 129 3.51 14.36 -11.16
C ARG A 129 3.56 12.87 -11.44
N VAL A 130 3.85 12.49 -12.67
CA VAL A 130 4.01 11.09 -13.10
C VAL A 130 5.31 10.93 -13.86
N TYR A 131 6.03 9.86 -13.58
CA TYR A 131 7.31 9.52 -14.18
C TYR A 131 7.24 8.11 -14.76
N ASP A 132 7.71 7.96 -15.99
CA ASP A 132 8.01 6.66 -16.58
C ASP A 132 9.28 6.13 -15.92
N VAL A 133 9.12 5.02 -15.20
CA VAL A 133 10.20 4.32 -14.50
C VAL A 133 10.42 2.91 -15.06
N ALA A 134 9.94 2.66 -16.29
CA ALA A 134 10.21 1.41 -16.98
C ALA A 134 11.69 1.33 -17.37
N ASN A 135 12.23 0.10 -17.32
CA ASN A 135 13.54 -0.25 -17.87
C ASN A 135 14.69 0.66 -17.40
N ILE A 136 14.71 1.09 -16.12
CA ILE A 136 15.76 1.99 -15.57
C ILE A 136 17.18 1.49 -15.91
N ASP A 137 17.41 0.18 -15.87
CA ASP A 137 18.72 -0.41 -16.17
C ASP A 137 19.12 -0.44 -17.64
N GLN A 138 18.13 -0.35 -18.54
CA GLN A 138 18.31 -0.52 -19.98
C GLN A 138 17.79 0.68 -20.77
N LYS A 139 17.61 1.83 -20.09
CA LYS A 139 17.09 3.03 -20.72
C LYS A 139 18.17 3.67 -21.59
N GLY A 140 17.84 3.92 -22.86
CA GLY A 140 18.79 4.39 -23.87
C GLY A 140 19.19 5.87 -23.79
N PHE A 141 18.88 6.57 -22.70
CA PHE A 141 19.22 7.97 -22.48
C PHE A 141 19.51 8.24 -20.99
N SER A 142 20.24 9.32 -20.71
CA SER A 142 20.85 9.56 -19.39
C SER A 142 19.85 9.77 -18.25
N GLU A 143 18.74 10.46 -18.48
CA GLU A 143 17.68 10.65 -17.48
C GLU A 143 16.80 9.40 -17.41
N ARG A 144 16.93 8.58 -16.37
CA ARG A 144 16.29 7.25 -16.33
C ARG A 144 14.81 7.29 -15.94
N MET A 145 14.35 8.39 -15.35
CA MET A 145 12.97 8.55 -14.87
C MET A 145 12.36 9.76 -15.57
N THR A 146 11.46 9.55 -16.52
CA THR A 146 11.06 10.64 -17.46
C THR A 146 9.64 11.11 -17.32
N THR A 147 9.44 12.42 -17.50
CA THR A 147 8.11 13.07 -17.50
C THR A 147 7.42 13.06 -18.86
N ALA A 148 8.12 12.66 -19.93
CA ALA A 148 7.59 12.58 -21.28
C ALA A 148 8.41 11.58 -22.14
N PRO A 149 8.17 10.27 -22.03
CA PRO A 149 8.96 9.25 -22.75
C PRO A 149 8.89 9.34 -24.28
N VAL A 150 7.84 9.97 -24.84
CA VAL A 150 7.67 10.11 -26.31
C VAL A 150 7.96 11.53 -26.79
N SER A 151 7.27 12.54 -26.22
CA SER A 151 7.44 13.94 -26.60
C SER A 151 6.92 14.89 -25.51
N PRO A 152 7.67 15.91 -25.09
CA PRO A 152 7.21 16.93 -24.15
C PRO A 152 5.97 17.72 -24.62
N LEU A 153 5.76 17.83 -25.94
CA LEU A 153 4.58 18.50 -26.52
C LEU A 153 3.40 17.55 -26.73
N GLY A 154 3.65 16.25 -26.74
CA GLY A 154 2.66 15.21 -27.07
C GLY A 154 2.08 14.47 -25.85
N GLN A 155 2.46 14.85 -24.63
CA GLN A 155 2.01 14.20 -23.39
C GLN A 155 1.87 15.22 -22.25
N ARG A 156 1.09 14.85 -21.23
CA ARG A 156 0.91 15.61 -19.99
C ARG A 156 0.87 14.69 -18.77
N PHE A 157 2.03 14.43 -18.20
CA PHE A 157 2.22 13.66 -16.96
C PHE A 157 2.18 14.52 -15.69
N TYR A 158 1.22 15.44 -15.63
CA TYR A 158 0.96 16.20 -14.42
C TYR A 158 -0.48 16.68 -14.34
N VAL A 159 -0.94 16.89 -13.11
CA VAL A 159 -2.19 17.60 -12.80
C VAL A 159 -1.89 18.64 -11.75
N LYS A 160 -2.16 19.91 -12.05
CA LYS A 160 -1.95 21.01 -11.10
C LYS A 160 -2.94 20.92 -9.94
N SER A 161 -2.46 21.25 -8.75
CA SER A 161 -3.26 21.43 -7.55
C SER A 161 -2.63 22.53 -6.67
N LYS A 162 -3.29 22.92 -5.58
CA LYS A 162 -2.77 23.96 -4.68
C LYS A 162 -1.58 23.46 -3.85
N TYR A 163 -1.69 22.26 -3.28
CA TYR A 163 -0.65 21.62 -2.48
C TYR A 163 -0.94 20.11 -2.28
N ALA A 164 -0.51 19.26 -3.22
CA ALA A 164 -0.68 17.81 -3.16
C ALA A 164 0.18 17.19 -2.05
N THR A 165 -0.42 16.42 -1.15
CA THR A 165 0.21 15.85 0.05
C THR A 165 0.49 14.35 -0.05
N ALA A 166 -0.45 13.57 -0.59
CA ALA A 166 -0.28 12.13 -0.79
C ALA A 166 -1.01 11.64 -2.05
N VAL A 167 -0.53 10.54 -2.60
CA VAL A 167 -1.09 9.89 -3.79
C VAL A 167 -1.31 8.41 -3.52
N ALA A 168 -2.47 7.90 -3.91
CA ALA A 168 -2.81 6.49 -3.82
C ALA A 168 -3.34 5.97 -5.15
N SER A 169 -2.99 4.72 -5.44
CA SER A 169 -3.70 3.93 -6.42
C SER A 169 -4.45 2.80 -5.71
N PRO A 170 -5.66 2.42 -6.14
CA PRO A 170 -6.40 1.32 -5.53
C PRO A 170 -5.65 -0.02 -5.57
N THR A 171 -4.73 -0.18 -6.53
CA THR A 171 -3.78 -1.29 -6.59
C THR A 171 -2.49 -0.80 -7.25
N THR A 172 -1.37 -1.42 -6.90
CA THR A 172 -0.11 -1.21 -7.62
C THR A 172 -0.03 -1.99 -8.94
N LEU A 173 -0.99 -2.88 -9.21
CA LEU A 173 -1.08 -3.63 -10.46
C LEU A 173 -1.58 -2.74 -11.61
N GLY A 174 -1.04 -2.94 -12.81
CA GLY A 174 -1.53 -2.31 -14.03
C GLY A 174 -2.81 -2.97 -14.54
N VAL A 175 -3.90 -2.89 -13.77
CA VAL A 175 -5.20 -3.47 -14.15
C VAL A 175 -5.91 -2.51 -15.09
N ASP A 176 -6.32 -2.99 -16.26
CA ASP A 176 -6.96 -2.18 -17.30
C ASP A 176 -8.51 -2.29 -17.24
N PRO A 177 -9.21 -1.21 -16.81
CA PRO A 177 -10.67 -1.16 -16.76
C PRO A 177 -11.29 -0.48 -17.99
N THR A 178 -10.53 -0.18 -19.04
CA THR A 178 -10.97 0.75 -20.10
C THR A 178 -12.25 0.31 -20.81
N ALA A 179 -12.46 -0.99 -21.02
CA ALA A 179 -13.72 -1.50 -21.57
C ALA A 179 -14.95 -1.17 -20.71
N SER A 180 -14.79 -1.10 -19.39
CA SER A 180 -15.86 -0.87 -18.42
C SER A 180 -16.16 0.61 -18.19
N LEU A 181 -15.35 1.52 -18.72
CA LEU A 181 -15.59 2.95 -18.64
C LEU A 181 -16.68 3.39 -19.64
N PRO A 182 -17.61 4.28 -19.24
CA PRO A 182 -18.50 4.96 -20.18
C PRO A 182 -17.73 5.82 -21.19
N ASP A 183 -18.24 5.97 -22.41
CA ASP A 183 -17.61 6.80 -23.45
C ASP A 183 -17.54 8.28 -23.06
N SER A 184 -18.42 8.74 -22.17
CA SER A 184 -18.36 10.09 -21.59
C SER A 184 -17.11 10.31 -20.72
N ILE A 185 -16.56 9.24 -20.15
CA ILE A 185 -15.34 9.25 -19.33
C ILE A 185 -14.11 8.91 -20.18
N PHE A 186 -14.26 7.98 -21.14
CA PHE A 186 -13.16 7.48 -21.96
C PHE A 186 -13.62 7.12 -23.40
N PRO A 187 -13.72 8.11 -24.30
CA PRO A 187 -14.32 7.93 -25.63
C PRO A 187 -13.44 7.17 -26.64
N ASN A 188 -12.13 7.06 -26.41
CA ASN A 188 -11.16 6.49 -27.37
C ASN A 188 -10.51 5.22 -26.81
N LYS A 189 -11.31 4.14 -26.65
CA LYS A 189 -10.84 2.85 -26.15
C LYS A 189 -9.89 2.19 -27.16
N TYR A 190 -8.59 2.19 -26.85
CA TYR A 190 -7.55 1.70 -27.75
C TYR A 190 -7.39 0.18 -27.71
N ARG A 191 -7.53 -0.42 -26.53
CA ARG A 191 -7.46 -1.88 -26.39
C ARG A 191 -8.70 -2.54 -26.96
N ILE A 192 -8.49 -3.52 -27.84
CA ILE A 192 -9.55 -4.36 -28.39
C ILE A 192 -9.76 -5.55 -27.46
N HIS A 193 -10.93 -5.62 -26.82
CA HIS A 193 -11.33 -6.77 -26.01
C HIS A 193 -12.04 -7.80 -26.89
N ARG A 194 -11.40 -8.96 -27.08
CA ARG A 194 -11.93 -10.02 -27.94
C ARG A 194 -12.82 -10.98 -27.17
N PRO A 195 -14.02 -11.33 -27.66
CA PRO A 195 -14.87 -12.34 -27.04
C PRO A 195 -14.16 -13.69 -26.81
N GLU A 196 -13.29 -14.10 -27.74
CA GLU A 196 -12.56 -15.37 -27.62
C GLU A 196 -11.65 -15.46 -26.38
N ASN A 197 -11.17 -14.31 -25.89
CA ASN A 197 -10.30 -14.23 -24.72
C ASN A 197 -11.05 -14.44 -23.39
N GLN A 198 -12.39 -14.37 -23.41
CA GLN A 198 -13.23 -14.46 -22.20
C GLN A 198 -12.75 -13.56 -21.05
N GLU A 199 -12.26 -12.37 -21.41
CA GLU A 199 -11.88 -11.33 -20.46
C GLU A 199 -13.09 -10.94 -19.61
N ALA A 200 -12.86 -10.28 -18.46
CA ALA A 200 -13.91 -9.98 -17.48
C ALA A 200 -15.17 -9.32 -18.08
N VAL A 201 -15.02 -8.52 -19.13
CA VAL A 201 -16.12 -7.84 -19.85
C VAL A 201 -16.95 -8.75 -20.76
N ASN A 202 -16.41 -9.91 -21.14
CA ASN A 202 -17.02 -10.92 -22.00
C ASN A 202 -17.48 -12.16 -21.20
N ARG A 203 -17.47 -12.11 -19.86
CA ARG A 203 -17.94 -13.20 -18.99
C ARG A 203 -19.43 -13.04 -18.65
N ASP A 204 -20.12 -14.16 -18.54
CA ASP A 204 -21.53 -14.21 -18.13
C ASP A 204 -21.76 -13.84 -16.65
N ASP A 205 -20.71 -13.89 -15.83
CA ASP A 205 -20.77 -13.59 -14.40
C ASP A 205 -20.88 -12.10 -14.07
N LYS A 206 -20.85 -11.22 -15.09
CA LYS A 206 -21.03 -9.76 -14.96
C LYS A 206 -20.12 -9.12 -13.92
N GLN A 207 -18.91 -9.66 -13.72
CA GLN A 207 -17.90 -9.07 -12.84
C GLN A 207 -16.79 -8.41 -13.68
N PRO A 208 -17.06 -7.25 -14.32
CA PRO A 208 -16.03 -6.54 -15.08
C PRO A 208 -14.94 -6.00 -14.14
N ILE A 209 -13.82 -5.60 -14.74
CA ILE A 209 -12.81 -4.83 -14.01
C ILE A 209 -13.43 -3.48 -13.63
N HIS A 210 -13.33 -3.13 -12.35
CA HIS A 210 -14.03 -1.96 -11.83
C HIS A 210 -13.43 -0.64 -12.36
N PRO A 211 -14.26 0.35 -12.78
CA PRO A 211 -13.82 1.66 -13.26
C PRO A 211 -12.84 2.40 -12.35
N LEU A 212 -12.90 2.18 -11.03
CA LEU A 212 -12.04 2.85 -10.05
C LEU A 212 -10.53 2.68 -10.35
N TYR A 213 -10.13 1.57 -10.99
CA TYR A 213 -8.73 1.29 -11.33
C TYR A 213 -8.18 2.21 -12.43
N ALA A 214 -9.06 2.94 -13.14
CA ALA A 214 -8.68 3.93 -14.15
C ALA A 214 -8.11 5.19 -13.52
N PHE A 215 -8.31 5.38 -12.21
CA PHE A 215 -8.07 6.64 -11.53
C PHE A 215 -6.92 6.56 -10.55
N ILE A 216 -6.32 7.73 -10.31
CA ILE A 216 -5.36 8.00 -9.24
C ILE A 216 -5.99 9.02 -8.31
N TYR A 217 -5.81 8.81 -7.02
CA TYR A 217 -6.45 9.60 -5.97
C TYR A 217 -5.37 10.39 -5.24
N VAL A 218 -5.54 11.70 -5.20
CA VAL A 218 -4.54 12.62 -4.65
C VAL A 218 -5.19 13.42 -3.55
N THR A 219 -4.58 13.42 -2.37
CA THR A 219 -4.96 14.37 -1.31
C THR A 219 -4.23 15.67 -1.54
N ASP A 220 -4.96 16.76 -1.34
CA ASP A 220 -4.45 18.12 -1.40
C ASP A 220 -4.85 18.84 -0.11
N LYS A 221 -3.87 19.52 0.49
CA LYS A 221 -4.04 20.21 1.78
C LYS A 221 -5.21 21.20 1.79
N TYR A 222 -5.53 21.81 0.65
CA TYR A 222 -6.54 22.86 0.54
C TYR A 222 -7.73 22.44 -0.32
N GLU A 223 -7.51 21.61 -1.34
CA GLU A 223 -8.55 21.18 -2.27
C GLU A 223 -9.25 19.88 -1.87
N GLY A 224 -8.75 19.17 -0.84
CA GLY A 224 -9.32 17.90 -0.39
C GLY A 224 -8.91 16.73 -1.29
N LEU A 225 -9.88 15.92 -1.73
CA LEU A 225 -9.61 14.78 -2.61
C LEU A 225 -9.69 15.20 -4.08
N ILE A 226 -8.62 14.99 -4.83
CA ILE A 226 -8.56 15.17 -6.28
C ILE A 226 -8.52 13.79 -6.94
N VAL A 227 -9.51 13.51 -7.79
CA VAL A 227 -9.57 12.27 -8.58
C VAL A 227 -9.03 12.56 -9.98
N VAL A 228 -8.03 11.81 -10.42
CA VAL A 228 -7.34 11.99 -11.70
C VAL A 228 -7.58 10.79 -12.59
N ASN A 229 -8.12 11.01 -13.79
CA ASN A 229 -8.23 9.95 -14.79
C ASN A 229 -6.83 9.65 -15.35
N ALA A 230 -6.39 8.41 -15.17
CA ALA A 230 -5.10 7.88 -15.58
C ALA A 230 -5.25 6.62 -16.47
N ALA A 231 -6.42 6.42 -17.09
CA ALA A 231 -6.71 5.28 -17.96
C ALA A 231 -5.78 5.18 -19.17
N THR A 232 -5.32 6.32 -19.69
CA THR A 232 -4.37 6.38 -20.83
C THR A 232 -3.03 5.72 -20.50
N LEU A 233 -2.67 5.62 -19.21
CA LEU A 233 -1.45 4.91 -18.79
C LEU A 233 -1.62 3.38 -18.79
N LEU A 234 -2.81 2.88 -19.10
CA LEU A 234 -3.20 1.46 -19.01
C LEU A 234 -3.74 0.92 -20.34
N ASP A 235 -4.00 1.78 -21.34
CA ASP A 235 -4.66 1.40 -22.60
C ASP A 235 -3.69 0.92 -23.69
N GLY A 236 -2.38 1.01 -23.44
CA GLY A 236 -1.32 0.62 -24.37
C GLY A 236 -1.02 1.64 -25.47
N ASN A 237 -1.61 2.83 -25.45
CA ASN A 237 -1.32 3.90 -26.40
C ASN A 237 -0.43 4.98 -25.79
N PRO A 238 0.87 5.02 -26.11
CA PRO A 238 1.75 6.02 -25.52
C PRO A 238 1.50 7.46 -26.05
N THR A 239 0.70 7.65 -27.09
CA THR A 239 0.52 8.96 -27.76
C THR A 239 -0.63 9.80 -27.20
N ASN A 240 -1.50 9.24 -26.37
CA ASN A 240 -2.71 9.92 -25.86
C ASN A 240 -2.63 10.28 -24.37
N ASN A 241 -1.42 10.27 -23.82
CA ASN A 241 -1.11 10.39 -22.41
C ASN A 241 -1.32 11.80 -21.85
N PHE A 242 -2.59 12.20 -21.69
CA PHE A 242 -3.00 13.52 -21.22
C PHE A 242 -3.85 13.43 -19.95
N LEU A 243 -3.18 13.35 -18.80
CA LEU A 243 -3.85 13.24 -17.51
C LEU A 243 -4.74 14.46 -17.25
N LYS A 244 -5.94 14.20 -16.72
CA LYS A 244 -6.96 15.21 -16.43
C LYS A 244 -7.54 14.97 -15.04
N ARG A 245 -7.73 16.07 -14.31
CA ARG A 245 -8.59 16.11 -13.14
C ARG A 245 -10.01 15.72 -13.58
N ALA A 246 -10.56 14.68 -12.97
CA ALA A 246 -11.95 14.27 -13.17
C ALA A 246 -12.86 15.00 -12.18
N VAL A 247 -12.53 14.95 -10.89
CA VAL A 247 -13.32 15.56 -9.81
C VAL A 247 -12.42 16.13 -8.73
N THR A 248 -12.95 17.09 -7.97
CA THR A 248 -12.38 17.55 -6.71
C THR A 248 -13.47 17.61 -5.65
N LEU A 249 -13.27 16.90 -4.56
CA LEU A 249 -14.21 16.74 -3.47
C LEU A 249 -13.65 17.40 -2.21
N ASN A 250 -14.33 18.44 -1.74
CA ASN A 250 -14.11 19.02 -0.41
C ASN A 250 -15.36 19.79 0.07
N PRO A 251 -16.51 19.11 0.22
CA PRO A 251 -17.75 19.76 0.60
C PRO A 251 -17.59 20.40 1.98
N ASN A 252 -17.89 21.69 2.08
CA ASN A 252 -17.80 22.48 3.32
C ASN A 252 -16.43 22.41 4.03
N GLY A 253 -15.35 22.11 3.30
CA GLY A 253 -14.00 22.02 3.88
C GLY A 253 -13.74 20.77 4.74
N VAL A 254 -14.56 19.71 4.62
CA VAL A 254 -14.43 18.48 5.42
C VAL A 254 -13.09 17.76 5.24
N LEU A 255 -12.41 17.97 4.10
CA LEU A 255 -11.10 17.40 3.78
C LEU A 255 -9.96 18.45 3.85
N ASN A 256 -10.17 19.57 4.52
CA ASN A 256 -9.09 20.52 4.79
C ASN A 256 -7.96 19.87 5.60
N GLY A 257 -6.72 20.14 5.22
CA GLY A 257 -5.55 19.55 5.87
C GLY A 257 -5.36 18.07 5.55
N ALA A 258 -6.01 17.54 4.51
CA ALA A 258 -5.78 16.18 4.04
C ALA A 258 -4.28 15.94 3.85
N ASN A 259 -3.77 14.87 4.45
CA ASN A 259 -2.33 14.61 4.51
C ASN A 259 -1.93 13.17 4.16
N SER A 260 -2.83 12.19 4.31
CA SER A 260 -2.61 10.81 3.89
C SER A 260 -3.91 10.17 3.38
N ILE A 261 -3.76 9.18 2.50
CA ILE A 261 -4.86 8.43 1.87
C ILE A 261 -4.51 6.95 1.74
N THR A 262 -5.46 6.09 2.12
CA THR A 262 -5.43 4.65 1.85
C THR A 262 -6.72 4.22 1.21
N ILE A 263 -6.63 3.34 0.21
CA ILE A 263 -7.81 2.81 -0.49
C ILE A 263 -7.99 1.36 -0.08
N ALA A 264 -9.21 1.02 0.33
CA ALA A 264 -9.64 -0.35 0.57
C ALA A 264 -10.99 -0.54 -0.11
N GLY A 265 -11.01 -1.39 -1.14
CA GLY A 265 -12.14 -1.59 -2.03
C GLY A 265 -12.55 -0.29 -2.72
N THR A 266 -13.83 0.03 -2.57
CA THR A 266 -14.48 1.22 -3.10
C THR A 266 -14.50 2.39 -2.11
N HIS A 267 -13.65 2.37 -1.08
CA HIS A 267 -13.56 3.43 -0.08
C HIS A 267 -12.14 3.99 0.01
N ALA A 268 -12.05 5.33 0.08
CA ALA A 268 -10.84 6.05 0.41
C ALA A 268 -10.91 6.55 1.87
N TYR A 269 -9.88 6.22 2.64
CA TYR A 269 -9.70 6.59 4.03
C TYR A 269 -8.67 7.72 4.08
N ILE A 270 -9.11 8.93 4.42
CA ILE A 270 -8.30 10.14 4.32
C ILE A 270 -8.13 10.74 5.72
N THR A 271 -6.88 10.94 6.13
CA THR A 271 -6.59 11.68 7.37
C THR A 271 -6.46 13.17 7.06
N CYS A 272 -7.10 14.00 7.87
CA CYS A 272 -7.19 15.45 7.69
C CYS A 272 -7.35 16.16 9.06
N ASP A 273 -7.51 17.48 9.05
CA ASP A 273 -7.63 18.29 10.28
C ASP A 273 -8.83 17.86 11.15
N ARG A 274 -9.89 17.32 10.53
CA ARG A 274 -11.10 16.87 11.23
C ARG A 274 -10.99 15.46 11.82
N GLY A 275 -9.97 14.69 11.44
CA GLY A 275 -9.80 13.30 11.85
C GLY A 275 -9.62 12.36 10.66
N LEU A 276 -10.28 11.21 10.70
CA LEU A 276 -10.35 10.25 9.59
C LEU A 276 -11.70 10.42 8.86
N VAL A 277 -11.65 10.80 7.59
CA VAL A 277 -12.82 10.92 6.71
C VAL A 277 -12.84 9.75 5.74
N ILE A 278 -14.01 9.11 5.62
CA ILE A 278 -14.24 7.98 4.73
C ILE A 278 -15.05 8.46 3.53
N VAL A 279 -14.52 8.23 2.34
CA VAL A 279 -15.12 8.64 1.07
C VAL A 279 -15.44 7.41 0.25
N ASP A 280 -16.70 7.25 -0.14
CA ASP A 280 -17.13 6.28 -1.14
C ASP A 280 -16.66 6.77 -2.52
N ILE A 281 -15.90 5.92 -3.20
CA ILE A 281 -15.32 6.11 -4.53
C ILE A 281 -15.80 5.03 -5.51
N ASN A 282 -16.90 4.35 -5.21
CA ASN A 282 -17.52 3.36 -6.10
C ASN A 282 -17.89 3.98 -7.45
N ASN A 283 -18.42 5.21 -7.44
CA ASN A 283 -18.44 6.05 -8.63
C ASN A 283 -17.27 7.07 -8.56
N PRO A 284 -16.16 6.86 -9.29
CA PRO A 284 -14.98 7.72 -9.17
C PRO A 284 -15.21 9.15 -9.68
N VAL A 285 -16.26 9.39 -10.48
CA VAL A 285 -16.63 10.74 -10.94
C VAL A 285 -17.74 11.40 -10.11
N GLU A 286 -18.25 10.70 -9.08
CA GLU A 286 -19.20 11.24 -8.11
C GLU A 286 -18.87 10.72 -6.69
N PRO A 287 -17.65 10.96 -6.19
CA PRO A 287 -17.27 10.51 -4.86
C PRO A 287 -18.06 11.24 -3.77
N ARG A 288 -18.39 10.55 -2.67
CA ARG A 288 -19.19 11.12 -1.57
C ARG A 288 -18.59 10.78 -0.21
N VAL A 289 -18.65 11.73 0.72
CA VAL A 289 -18.27 11.46 2.12
C VAL A 289 -19.36 10.60 2.77
N VAL A 290 -18.97 9.50 3.39
CA VAL A 290 -19.88 8.55 4.04
C VAL A 290 -19.63 8.36 5.53
N GLY A 291 -18.45 8.75 6.03
CA GLY A 291 -18.12 8.64 7.44
C GLY A 291 -17.05 9.64 7.88
N GLU A 292 -17.07 10.00 9.16
CA GLU A 292 -16.08 10.88 9.80
C GLU A 292 -15.84 10.42 11.24
N ILE A 293 -14.58 10.28 11.63
CA ILE A 293 -14.17 9.99 12.99
C ILE A 293 -13.17 11.05 13.43
N GLY A 294 -13.61 11.97 14.28
CA GLY A 294 -12.82 13.08 14.77
C GLY A 294 -12.45 13.00 16.25
N ALA A 295 -12.11 14.15 16.82
CA ALA A 295 -11.84 14.28 18.25
C ALA A 295 -13.12 13.98 19.08
N PRO A 296 -12.98 13.35 20.27
CA PRO A 296 -11.73 13.01 20.96
C PRO A 296 -11.10 11.67 20.52
N ALA A 297 -11.75 10.91 19.64
CA ALA A 297 -11.29 9.57 19.25
C ALA A 297 -9.94 9.63 18.52
N LEU A 298 -9.79 10.55 17.55
CA LEU A 298 -8.55 10.78 16.82
C LEU A 298 -8.06 12.22 17.02
N LYS A 299 -6.76 12.39 17.26
CA LYS A 299 -6.12 13.71 17.45
C LYS A 299 -4.98 13.89 16.46
N ASN A 300 -5.15 14.78 15.49
CA ASN A 300 -4.16 15.06 14.43
C ASN A 300 -3.64 13.78 13.75
N PRO A 301 -4.52 12.97 13.13
CA PRO A 301 -4.09 11.75 12.46
C PRO A 301 -3.17 12.05 11.28
N ARG A 302 -2.16 11.19 11.10
CA ARG A 302 -1.07 11.35 10.10
C ARG A 302 -1.02 10.22 9.07
N ALA A 303 -1.47 9.03 9.45
CA ALA A 303 -1.48 7.87 8.59
C ALA A 303 -2.60 6.91 8.96
N VAL A 304 -3.04 6.12 8.00
CA VAL A 304 -4.02 5.05 8.18
C VAL A 304 -3.57 3.86 7.35
N GLN A 305 -3.82 2.65 7.84
CA GLN A 305 -3.66 1.42 7.06
C GLN A 305 -4.83 0.49 7.36
N ILE A 306 -5.42 -0.09 6.31
CA ILE A 306 -6.53 -1.03 6.42
C ILE A 306 -5.99 -2.46 6.26
N GLN A 307 -6.48 -3.37 7.10
CA GLN A 307 -6.43 -4.81 6.84
C GLN A 307 -7.77 -5.43 7.21
N PHE A 308 -8.46 -5.96 6.21
CA PHE A 308 -9.77 -6.60 6.36
C PHE A 308 -10.78 -5.66 7.05
N ARG A 309 -11.13 -5.88 8.32
CA ARG A 309 -12.18 -5.15 9.04
C ARG A 309 -11.69 -3.96 9.87
N TYR A 310 -10.38 -3.75 9.99
CA TYR A 310 -9.83 -2.74 10.88
C TYR A 310 -8.94 -1.74 10.16
N ALA A 311 -9.07 -0.48 10.57
CA ALA A 311 -8.12 0.58 10.26
C ALA A 311 -7.22 0.81 11.46
N PHE A 312 -5.91 0.87 11.20
CA PHE A 312 -4.90 1.27 12.17
C PHE A 312 -4.46 2.69 11.84
N VAL A 313 -4.70 3.64 12.74
CA VAL A 313 -4.49 5.06 12.53
C VAL A 313 -3.36 5.55 13.43
N CYS A 314 -2.34 6.17 12.83
CA CYS A 314 -1.32 6.91 13.56
C CYS A 314 -1.83 8.32 13.85
N ASP A 315 -1.82 8.74 15.11
CA ASP A 315 -2.22 10.08 15.52
C ASP A 315 -1.23 10.67 16.55
N ALA A 316 -1.55 11.81 17.14
CA ALA A 316 -0.67 12.49 18.12
C ALA A 316 -0.44 11.71 19.42
N GLU A 317 -1.24 10.68 19.70
CA GLU A 317 -1.16 9.89 20.94
C GLU A 317 -0.60 8.47 20.70
N GLY A 318 -0.45 8.05 19.44
CA GLY A 318 0.14 6.77 19.07
C GLY A 318 -0.62 6.09 17.94
N VAL A 319 -0.86 4.79 18.07
CA VAL A 319 -1.66 4.01 17.12
C VAL A 319 -3.01 3.66 17.75
N LYS A 320 -4.09 3.92 17.02
CA LYS A 320 -5.48 3.65 17.42
C LYS A 320 -6.16 2.77 16.39
N VAL A 321 -7.13 1.98 16.85
CA VAL A 321 -7.87 1.05 15.98
C VAL A 321 -9.31 1.49 15.78
N ILE A 322 -9.75 1.46 14.54
CA ILE A 322 -11.12 1.74 14.11
C ILE A 322 -11.69 0.48 13.48
N ASP A 323 -12.89 0.08 13.90
CA ASP A 323 -13.68 -0.93 13.19
C ASP A 323 -14.32 -0.28 11.95
N VAL A 324 -13.95 -0.80 10.79
CA VAL A 324 -14.43 -0.40 9.46
C VAL A 324 -15.13 -1.56 8.74
N THR A 325 -15.63 -2.54 9.49
CA THR A 325 -16.45 -3.65 8.95
C THR A 325 -17.62 -3.12 8.11
N ASP A 326 -18.22 -2.02 8.57
CA ASP A 326 -19.16 -1.20 7.81
C ASP A 326 -18.59 0.22 7.71
N PRO A 327 -18.03 0.63 6.56
CA PRO A 327 -17.41 1.94 6.40
C PRO A 327 -18.36 3.14 6.61
N GLU A 328 -19.67 2.97 6.37
CA GLU A 328 -20.66 4.04 6.62
C GLU A 328 -20.97 4.20 8.12
N HIS A 329 -20.71 3.16 8.93
CA HIS A 329 -20.91 3.13 10.38
C HIS A 329 -19.60 2.82 11.15
N ALA A 330 -18.47 3.31 10.63
CA ALA A 330 -17.16 3.10 11.22
C ALA A 330 -17.07 3.70 12.64
N ARG A 331 -16.39 3.01 13.55
CA ARG A 331 -16.30 3.42 14.96
C ARG A 331 -14.94 3.11 15.59
N ALA A 332 -14.49 3.99 16.47
CA ALA A 332 -13.29 3.74 17.26
C ALA A 332 -13.49 2.54 18.20
N VAL A 333 -12.48 1.67 18.27
CA VAL A 333 -12.48 0.54 19.20
C VAL A 333 -12.01 1.04 20.56
N SER A 334 -12.90 0.99 21.55
CA SER A 334 -12.61 1.51 22.90
C SER A 334 -11.43 0.77 23.54
N GLY A 335 -10.42 1.51 23.98
CA GLY A 335 -9.23 0.95 24.64
C GLY A 335 -8.17 0.36 23.71
N ALA A 336 -8.43 0.25 22.40
CA ALA A 336 -7.46 -0.23 21.41
C ALA A 336 -6.48 0.89 21.01
N VAL A 337 -5.62 1.27 21.95
CA VAL A 337 -4.64 2.34 21.80
C VAL A 337 -3.26 1.84 22.22
N VAL A 338 -2.26 2.05 21.36
CA VAL A 338 -0.84 1.83 21.68
C VAL A 338 -0.13 3.18 21.75
N PRO A 339 0.29 3.64 22.94
CA PRO A 339 0.97 4.92 23.08
C PRO A 339 2.34 4.90 22.39
N ILE A 340 2.53 5.81 21.44
CA ILE A 340 3.79 6.00 20.69
C ILE A 340 3.95 7.51 20.45
N ALA A 341 5.06 8.09 20.89
CA ALA A 341 5.22 9.54 20.90
C ALA A 341 5.24 10.17 19.49
N GLU A 342 5.87 9.50 18.53
CA GLU A 342 6.07 9.99 17.16
C GLU A 342 5.57 8.97 16.13
N ALA A 343 4.33 8.48 16.26
CA ALA A 343 3.72 7.61 15.25
C ALA A 343 3.49 8.39 13.93
N ASN A 344 4.45 8.29 13.01
CA ASN A 344 4.44 9.04 11.76
C ASN A 344 3.72 8.27 10.65
N ASN A 345 4.01 6.98 10.51
CA ASN A 345 3.39 6.11 9.51
C ASN A 345 3.32 4.65 9.98
N ILE A 346 2.49 3.85 9.33
CA ILE A 346 2.23 2.45 9.68
C ILE A 346 2.08 1.59 8.42
N TYR A 347 2.62 0.37 8.48
CA TYR A 347 2.43 -0.65 7.44
C TYR A 347 2.06 -1.98 8.10
N VAL A 348 0.91 -2.55 7.74
CA VAL A 348 0.37 -3.76 8.40
C VAL A 348 0.66 -4.96 7.51
N VAL A 349 1.33 -5.96 8.10
CA VAL A 349 1.64 -7.22 7.43
C VAL A 349 1.25 -8.40 8.30
N ARG A 350 0.26 -9.16 7.82
CA ARG A 350 -0.32 -10.31 8.53
C ARG A 350 -0.73 -9.92 9.96
N THR A 351 -0.11 -10.51 10.98
CA THR A 351 -0.43 -10.26 12.39
C THR A 351 0.43 -9.17 13.02
N TYR A 352 1.28 -8.48 12.25
CA TYR A 352 2.15 -7.42 12.75
C TYR A 352 1.87 -6.09 12.06
N ALA A 353 2.07 -4.99 12.79
CA ALA A 353 2.12 -3.65 12.22
C ALA A 353 3.47 -2.99 12.50
N TYR A 354 4.05 -2.37 11.48
CA TYR A 354 5.35 -1.72 11.52
C TYR A 354 5.14 -0.22 11.53
N VAL A 355 5.55 0.44 12.61
CA VAL A 355 5.33 1.88 12.81
C VAL A 355 6.66 2.61 12.67
N ALA A 356 6.72 3.57 11.77
CA ALA A 356 7.80 4.55 11.71
C ALA A 356 7.60 5.54 12.86
N ALA A 357 8.43 5.42 13.90
CA ALA A 357 8.20 6.03 15.21
C ALA A 357 9.20 7.14 15.56
N GLY A 358 9.61 7.94 14.56
CA GLY A 358 10.54 9.06 14.74
C GLY A 358 11.83 8.61 15.42
N LYS A 359 12.12 9.17 16.60
CA LYS A 359 13.33 8.88 17.40
C LYS A 359 13.38 7.47 17.98
N GLN A 360 12.25 6.78 18.08
CA GLN A 360 12.19 5.39 18.56
C GLN A 360 12.58 4.38 17.47
N GLY A 361 12.76 4.83 16.23
CA GLY A 361 13.06 3.97 15.09
C GLY A 361 11.81 3.22 14.61
N LEU A 362 11.92 1.89 14.48
CA LEU A 362 10.85 1.00 14.08
C LEU A 362 10.17 0.38 15.31
N VAL A 363 8.90 0.71 15.54
CA VAL A 363 8.09 0.03 16.56
C VAL A 363 7.27 -1.07 15.87
N ILE A 364 7.40 -2.31 16.35
CA ILE A 364 6.69 -3.47 15.81
C ILE A 364 5.57 -3.83 16.79
N LEU A 365 4.33 -3.77 16.30
CA LEU A 365 3.13 -4.09 17.06
C LEU A 365 2.64 -5.48 16.68
N ASP A 366 2.21 -6.23 17.68
CA ASP A 366 1.34 -7.39 17.49
C ASP A 366 -0.11 -6.89 17.37
N VAL A 367 -0.73 -7.22 16.24
CA VAL A 367 -2.11 -6.89 15.88
C VAL A 367 -2.91 -8.14 15.50
N GLU A 368 -2.49 -9.32 15.96
CA GLU A 368 -3.21 -10.58 15.75
C GLU A 368 -4.67 -10.46 16.21
N GLN A 369 -4.87 -9.85 17.39
CA GLN A 369 -6.16 -9.42 17.91
C GLN A 369 -6.27 -7.90 17.74
N PRO A 370 -6.92 -7.38 16.69
CA PRO A 370 -6.89 -5.95 16.36
C PRO A 370 -7.51 -5.05 17.43
N GLU A 371 -8.40 -5.57 18.27
CA GLU A 371 -8.99 -4.81 19.38
C GLU A 371 -8.08 -4.72 20.62
N HIS A 372 -6.99 -5.50 20.65
CA HIS A 372 -6.00 -5.54 21.74
C HIS A 372 -4.56 -5.46 21.20
N PRO A 373 -4.23 -4.41 20.41
CA PRO A 373 -2.90 -4.25 19.86
C PRO A 373 -1.88 -3.98 20.97
N ARG A 374 -0.65 -4.46 20.81
CA ARG A 374 0.43 -4.24 21.79
C ARG A 374 1.79 -4.12 21.12
N ILE A 375 2.72 -3.44 21.79
CA ILE A 375 4.13 -3.43 21.36
C ILE A 375 4.70 -4.83 21.57
N ASP A 376 5.22 -5.43 20.50
CA ASP A 376 6.04 -6.64 20.57
C ASP A 376 7.52 -6.27 20.69
N GLN A 377 7.98 -5.28 19.89
CA GLN A 377 9.39 -4.91 19.79
C GLN A 377 9.57 -3.42 19.50
N VAL A 378 10.71 -2.87 19.93
CA VAL A 378 11.21 -1.56 19.50
C VAL A 378 12.62 -1.78 18.94
N PHE A 379 12.85 -1.35 17.71
CA PHE A 379 14.11 -1.55 17.00
C PHE A 379 14.61 -0.24 16.40
N ASN A 380 15.72 0.27 16.91
CA ASN A 380 16.37 1.50 16.41
C ASN A 380 17.81 1.26 15.92
N ALA A 381 18.22 -0.01 15.77
CA ALA A 381 19.58 -0.41 15.39
C ALA A 381 20.67 0.32 16.20
N GLY A 382 20.56 0.35 17.53
CA GLY A 382 21.54 1.02 18.38
C GLY A 382 21.56 2.56 18.24
N GLY A 383 20.49 3.15 17.73
CA GLY A 383 20.36 4.60 17.49
C GLY A 383 20.64 5.04 16.05
N GLU A 384 20.95 4.09 15.15
CA GLU A 384 21.12 4.39 13.73
C GLU A 384 19.79 4.74 13.03
N ILE A 385 18.65 4.29 13.55
CA ILE A 385 17.33 4.70 13.07
C ILE A 385 16.73 5.66 14.09
N ASN A 386 16.82 6.96 13.83
CA ASN A 386 16.49 8.01 14.80
C ASN A 386 15.60 9.14 14.26
N ASP A 387 15.15 9.05 13.02
CA ASP A 387 14.10 9.92 12.46
C ASP A 387 13.23 9.12 11.48
N ALA A 388 12.62 8.03 11.94
CA ALA A 388 11.77 7.19 11.08
C ALA A 388 10.46 7.91 10.71
N ARG A 389 10.28 8.22 9.41
CA ARG A 389 9.13 8.97 8.87
C ARG A 389 8.14 8.12 8.10
N ASP A 390 8.61 7.10 7.38
CA ASP A 390 7.78 6.15 6.64
C ASP A 390 8.40 4.75 6.67
N VAL A 391 7.56 3.74 6.48
CA VAL A 391 7.97 2.34 6.36
C VAL A 391 7.13 1.62 5.32
N LYS A 392 7.78 0.76 4.53
CA LYS A 392 7.15 -0.22 3.63
C LYS A 392 7.80 -1.58 3.85
N VAL A 393 7.00 -2.63 3.78
CA VAL A 393 7.48 -4.00 3.97
C VAL A 393 7.23 -4.80 2.70
N GLY A 394 8.19 -5.63 2.34
CA GLY A 394 8.07 -6.55 1.22
C GLY A 394 8.90 -7.81 1.41
N MET A 395 8.51 -8.86 0.71
CA MET A 395 9.19 -10.15 0.70
C MET A 395 10.02 -10.30 -0.56
N THR A 396 11.26 -10.76 -0.36
CA THR A 396 12.13 -11.20 -1.44
C THR A 396 12.54 -12.64 -1.15
N ASN A 397 12.22 -13.55 -2.07
CA ASN A 397 12.42 -14.99 -1.92
C ASN A 397 11.73 -15.57 -0.67
N VAL A 398 12.47 -15.82 0.41
CA VAL A 398 11.99 -16.46 1.66
C VAL A 398 12.15 -15.57 2.89
N SER A 399 12.54 -14.31 2.69
CA SER A 399 12.83 -13.33 3.74
C SER A 399 11.94 -12.10 3.59
N LEU A 400 11.55 -11.53 4.73
CA LEU A 400 10.80 -10.28 4.82
C LEU A 400 11.75 -9.12 5.13
N PHE A 401 11.53 -7.96 4.51
CA PHE A 401 12.35 -6.77 4.69
C PHE A 401 11.47 -5.54 4.94
N ALA A 402 11.88 -4.69 5.88
CA ALA A 402 11.36 -3.34 6.04
C ALA A 402 12.31 -2.33 5.39
N TYR A 403 11.73 -1.40 4.65
CA TYR A 403 12.39 -0.25 4.06
C TYR A 403 11.87 0.98 4.78
N ILE A 404 12.76 1.74 5.42
CA ILE A 404 12.42 2.85 6.30
C ILE A 404 13.01 4.13 5.74
N ALA A 405 12.18 5.16 5.59
CA ALA A 405 12.64 6.51 5.31
C ALA A 405 13.06 7.12 6.65
N ASP A 406 14.36 7.21 6.89
CA ASP A 406 14.92 7.93 8.02
C ASP A 406 15.31 9.35 7.56
N GLY A 407 14.65 10.36 8.10
CA GLY A 407 14.82 11.74 7.67
C GLY A 407 16.21 12.33 7.97
N HIS A 408 16.99 11.74 8.87
CA HIS A 408 18.37 12.16 9.13
C HIS A 408 19.39 11.31 8.38
N ASN A 409 19.09 10.03 8.17
CA ASN A 409 20.08 9.06 7.75
C ASN A 409 19.83 8.45 6.36
N GLY A 410 18.70 8.75 5.73
CA GLY A 410 18.31 8.28 4.42
C GLY A 410 17.50 6.97 4.45
N LEU A 411 17.58 6.18 3.38
CA LEU A 411 16.89 4.90 3.29
C LEU A 411 17.61 3.84 4.12
N ARG A 412 16.89 3.17 5.02
CA ARG A 412 17.36 2.05 5.83
C ARG A 412 16.68 0.76 5.39
N VAL A 413 17.45 -0.31 5.20
CA VAL A 413 16.94 -1.64 4.84
C VAL A 413 17.16 -2.58 6.02
N VAL A 414 16.06 -3.08 6.57
CA VAL A 414 16.04 -3.95 7.75
C VAL A 414 15.53 -5.32 7.33
N GLN A 415 16.33 -6.37 7.52
CA GLN A 415 15.86 -7.74 7.38
C GLN A 415 14.99 -8.08 8.59
N LEU A 416 13.72 -8.42 8.35
CA LEU A 416 12.75 -8.75 9.39
C LEU A 416 12.67 -10.25 9.65
N THR A 417 12.83 -11.07 8.61
CA THR A 417 12.85 -12.52 8.76
C THR A 417 13.87 -13.17 7.85
N SER A 418 14.39 -14.33 8.26
CA SER A 418 15.17 -15.20 7.39
C SER A 418 15.11 -16.66 7.84
N PRO A 419 15.39 -17.62 6.95
CA PRO A 419 15.49 -19.04 7.33
C PRO A 419 16.54 -19.32 8.42
N GLU A 420 17.62 -18.55 8.47
CA GLU A 420 18.74 -18.77 9.39
C GLU A 420 18.53 -18.11 10.77
N SER A 421 17.87 -16.96 10.81
CA SER A 421 17.77 -16.12 12.01
C SER A 421 16.37 -16.05 12.63
N THR A 422 15.35 -16.63 12.00
CA THR A 422 13.97 -16.54 12.46
C THR A 422 13.40 -17.91 12.83
N PRO A 423 13.23 -18.21 14.13
CA PRO A 423 12.54 -19.42 14.57
C PRO A 423 11.15 -19.54 13.95
N GLY A 424 10.85 -20.69 13.35
CA GLY A 424 9.56 -20.91 12.71
C GLY A 424 9.31 -20.11 11.43
N ASN A 425 10.37 -19.71 10.69
CA ASN A 425 10.26 -18.95 9.43
C ASN A 425 9.27 -19.54 8.40
N ASN A 426 8.97 -20.84 8.48
CA ASN A 426 8.02 -21.53 7.60
C ASN A 426 6.55 -21.35 8.03
N GLY A 427 6.28 -20.71 9.16
CA GLY A 427 4.94 -20.48 9.70
C GLY A 427 4.17 -19.35 9.00
N PHE A 428 2.88 -19.21 9.33
CA PHE A 428 2.05 -18.15 8.76
C PHE A 428 2.51 -16.76 9.16
N SER A 429 2.95 -16.50 10.39
CA SER A 429 3.38 -15.16 10.80
C SER A 429 4.53 -15.28 11.80
N PRO A 430 5.74 -15.67 11.33
CA PRO A 430 6.89 -15.79 12.22
C PRO A 430 7.18 -14.44 12.89
N ARG A 431 7.56 -14.48 14.17
CA ARG A 431 7.92 -13.27 14.91
C ARG A 431 9.14 -12.60 14.24
N PRO A 432 9.06 -11.32 13.83
CA PRO A 432 10.18 -10.65 13.18
C PRO A 432 11.41 -10.62 14.09
N ASN A 433 12.59 -10.79 13.51
CA ASN A 433 13.90 -10.61 14.14
C ASN A 433 14.68 -9.54 13.36
N PRO A 434 14.44 -8.24 13.65
CA PRO A 434 14.93 -7.14 12.84
C PRO A 434 16.46 -6.98 12.93
N GLU A 435 17.11 -6.85 11.77
CA GLU A 435 18.54 -6.56 11.62
C GLU A 435 18.72 -5.48 10.55
N LEU A 436 19.43 -4.40 10.87
CA LEU A 436 19.81 -3.40 9.86
C LEU A 436 20.90 -4.01 8.98
N ILE A 437 20.68 -4.06 7.67
CA ILE A 437 21.58 -4.75 6.74
C ILE A 437 22.15 -3.84 5.66
N ALA A 438 21.51 -2.70 5.38
CA ALA A 438 21.97 -1.76 4.38
C ALA A 438 21.44 -0.34 4.61
N THR A 439 22.21 0.65 4.18
CA THR A 439 21.89 2.08 4.28
C THR A 439 22.22 2.81 3.01
N ARG A 440 21.31 3.67 2.56
CA ARG A 440 21.57 4.70 1.55
C ARG A 440 21.41 6.06 2.21
N HIS A 441 22.52 6.78 2.35
CA HIS A 441 22.51 8.16 2.81
C HIS A 441 22.01 9.09 1.71
N THR A 442 20.91 9.78 1.95
CA THR A 442 20.29 10.72 1.01
C THR A 442 20.84 12.14 1.22
N HIS A 443 20.81 12.98 0.18
CA HIS A 443 21.31 14.37 0.27
C HIS A 443 20.34 15.33 0.98
N SER A 444 19.10 14.90 1.18
CA SER A 444 18.07 15.60 1.95
C SER A 444 17.25 14.60 2.77
N PRO A 445 16.35 15.07 3.67
CA PRO A 445 15.56 14.16 4.48
C PRO A 445 14.71 13.20 3.66
N ALA A 446 14.85 11.89 3.92
CA ALA A 446 13.94 10.89 3.38
C ALA A 446 12.56 11.02 4.04
N LEU A 447 11.52 11.25 3.23
CA LEU A 447 10.17 11.55 3.70
C LEU A 447 9.22 10.35 3.59
N ALA A 448 9.26 9.66 2.46
CA ALA A 448 8.31 8.59 2.13
C ALA A 448 8.95 7.56 1.19
N ILE A 449 8.41 6.34 1.19
CA ILE A 449 8.83 5.26 0.30
C ILE A 449 7.64 4.81 -0.55
N SER A 450 7.86 4.63 -1.85
CA SER A 450 6.83 4.07 -2.72
C SER A 450 6.46 2.66 -2.29
N LYS A 451 5.16 2.33 -2.25
CA LYS A 451 4.70 0.94 -2.08
C LYS A 451 5.18 0.06 -3.25
N GLY A 452 5.65 -1.14 -2.92
CA GLY A 452 6.00 -2.17 -3.90
C GLY A 452 4.77 -2.84 -4.54
N LEU A 453 5.00 -3.81 -5.42
CA LEU A 453 3.97 -4.57 -6.12
C LEU A 453 3.15 -5.44 -5.16
N ASP A 454 1.84 -5.26 -5.18
CA ASP A 454 0.87 -6.19 -4.59
C ASP A 454 0.94 -7.56 -5.29
N ARG A 455 1.38 -8.60 -4.57
CA ARG A 455 1.47 -9.98 -5.09
C ARG A 455 0.56 -10.98 -4.41
N ASP A 456 0.04 -10.67 -3.23
CA ASP A 456 -0.85 -11.56 -2.46
C ASP A 456 -2.33 -11.21 -2.56
N ARG A 457 -2.67 -10.34 -3.51
CA ARG A 457 -4.02 -9.86 -3.71
C ARG A 457 -4.56 -10.25 -5.08
N ALA A 458 -5.81 -10.72 -5.11
CA ALA A 458 -6.53 -11.00 -6.35
C ALA A 458 -7.91 -10.33 -6.40
N VAL A 459 -8.40 -9.83 -5.27
CA VAL A 459 -9.66 -9.11 -5.12
C VAL A 459 -9.52 -7.99 -4.11
N ASP A 460 -10.20 -6.88 -4.33
CA ASP A 460 -10.29 -5.81 -3.34
C ASP A 460 -11.34 -6.11 -2.25
N GLU A 461 -11.41 -5.25 -1.23
CA GLU A 461 -12.36 -5.38 -0.11
C GLU A 461 -13.83 -5.32 -0.57
N SER A 462 -14.10 -4.76 -1.75
CA SER A 462 -15.43 -4.64 -2.37
C SER A 462 -15.72 -5.76 -3.38
N GLY A 463 -14.87 -6.79 -3.49
CA GLY A 463 -15.11 -7.92 -4.38
C GLY A 463 -14.73 -7.69 -5.84
N ASN A 464 -14.04 -6.59 -6.15
CA ASN A 464 -13.59 -6.30 -7.50
C ASN A 464 -12.32 -7.08 -7.82
N GLN A 465 -12.30 -7.73 -8.98
CA GLN A 465 -11.18 -8.55 -9.41
C GLN A 465 -9.96 -7.70 -9.81
N LEU A 466 -8.78 -8.13 -9.37
CA LEU A 466 -7.48 -7.52 -9.67
C LEU A 466 -6.58 -8.41 -10.54
N SER A 467 -6.74 -9.72 -10.43
CA SER A 467 -5.83 -10.70 -11.06
C SER A 467 -6.59 -11.68 -11.95
N VAL A 468 -5.96 -12.14 -13.03
CA VAL A 468 -6.50 -13.18 -13.92
C VAL A 468 -6.15 -14.56 -13.36
N PHE A 469 -7.13 -15.46 -13.30
CA PHE A 469 -6.93 -16.83 -12.81
C PHE A 469 -6.65 -17.76 -13.99
N GLY A 470 -5.68 -18.67 -13.85
CA GLY A 470 -5.19 -19.54 -14.92
C GLY A 470 -6.16 -20.61 -15.42
N ARG A 471 -7.43 -20.58 -15.01
CA ARG A 471 -8.47 -21.53 -15.44
C ARG A 471 -9.64 -20.75 -16.03
N ARG A 472 -10.05 -21.10 -17.25
CA ARG A 472 -11.25 -20.52 -17.88
C ARG A 472 -12.46 -20.64 -16.96
N GLY A 473 -13.18 -19.53 -16.78
CA GLY A 473 -14.33 -19.43 -15.88
C GLY A 473 -14.00 -19.26 -14.40
N ALA A 474 -12.72 -19.28 -14.00
CA ALA A 474 -12.35 -18.96 -12.62
C ALA A 474 -12.32 -17.44 -12.39
N ARG A 475 -12.79 -17.02 -11.22
CA ARG A 475 -12.75 -15.64 -10.73
C ARG A 475 -12.56 -15.65 -9.21
N PRO A 476 -12.08 -14.55 -8.61
CA PRO A 476 -12.13 -14.44 -7.17
C PRO A 476 -13.59 -14.33 -6.68
N LEU A 477 -13.80 -14.46 -5.37
CA LEU A 477 -15.09 -14.23 -4.74
C LEU A 477 -15.57 -12.81 -5.00
N ASN A 478 -16.87 -12.63 -5.26
CA ASN A 478 -17.49 -11.30 -5.27
C ASN A 478 -17.83 -10.86 -3.84
N PHE A 479 -18.28 -9.62 -3.67
CA PHE A 479 -18.60 -9.06 -2.36
C PHE A 479 -19.60 -9.92 -1.57
N ALA A 480 -20.71 -10.31 -2.18
CA ALA A 480 -21.75 -11.09 -1.52
C ALA A 480 -21.23 -12.48 -1.08
N GLU A 481 -20.33 -13.09 -1.86
CA GLU A 481 -19.68 -14.34 -1.49
C GLU A 481 -18.69 -14.18 -0.34
N MET A 482 -17.87 -13.13 -0.37
CA MET A 482 -16.91 -12.83 0.70
C MET A 482 -17.62 -12.54 2.02
N VAL A 483 -18.63 -11.67 2.00
CA VAL A 483 -19.36 -11.23 3.21
C VAL A 483 -20.04 -12.39 3.91
N ARG A 484 -20.59 -13.38 3.17
CA ARG A 484 -21.18 -14.59 3.77
C ARG A 484 -20.20 -15.43 4.59
N MET A 485 -18.88 -15.25 4.42
CA MET A 485 -17.88 -15.95 5.21
C MET A 485 -17.73 -15.37 6.62
N TYR A 486 -18.16 -14.13 6.86
CA TYR A 486 -17.96 -13.48 8.17
C TYR A 486 -19.15 -12.65 8.67
N MET A 487 -20.24 -12.57 7.90
CA MET A 487 -21.49 -11.90 8.28
C MET A 487 -22.71 -12.78 7.96
N ILE A 488 -23.66 -12.81 8.89
CA ILE A 488 -25.00 -13.40 8.71
C ILE A 488 -26.03 -12.38 9.24
N ASP A 489 -27.06 -12.08 8.45
CA ASP A 489 -28.13 -11.13 8.80
C ASP A 489 -27.61 -9.76 9.28
N GLY A 490 -26.55 -9.26 8.64
CA GLY A 490 -25.93 -7.97 8.97
C GLY A 490 -25.12 -7.97 10.28
N LYS A 491 -24.90 -9.13 10.90
CA LYS A 491 -24.09 -9.28 12.11
C LYS A 491 -22.86 -10.12 11.84
N LEU A 492 -21.80 -9.84 12.59
CA LEU A 492 -20.60 -10.67 12.57
C LEU A 492 -20.95 -12.10 12.95
N PHE A 493 -20.51 -13.04 12.13
CA PHE A 493 -20.63 -14.46 12.37
C PHE A 493 -19.25 -15.00 12.76
N THR A 494 -19.17 -15.54 13.98
CA THR A 494 -17.94 -16.10 14.53
C THR A 494 -18.11 -17.57 14.87
N VAL A 495 -17.00 -18.32 14.83
CA VAL A 495 -16.96 -19.75 15.14
C VAL A 495 -15.94 -20.02 16.26
N PRO A 496 -16.16 -21.04 17.10
CA PRO A 496 -15.15 -21.43 18.09
C PRO A 496 -13.90 -22.03 17.42
N GLU A 497 -12.74 -21.83 18.03
CA GLU A 497 -11.50 -22.48 17.62
C GLU A 497 -11.54 -23.97 18.00
N ILE A 498 -11.50 -24.85 17.01
CA ILE A 498 -11.62 -26.30 17.23
C ILE A 498 -10.21 -26.87 17.41
N LYS A 499 -9.75 -26.97 18.66
CA LYS A 499 -8.41 -27.47 19.00
C LYS A 499 -8.30 -29.00 18.91
N ASP A 500 -9.42 -29.71 19.03
CA ASP A 500 -9.47 -31.18 19.00
C ASP A 500 -10.16 -31.71 17.74
N GLY A 501 -9.46 -32.58 16.99
CA GLY A 501 -9.86 -33.07 15.67
C GLY A 501 -11.10 -33.96 15.58
N ASN A 502 -11.84 -34.19 16.68
CA ASN A 502 -13.08 -34.99 16.67
C ASN A 502 -14.34 -34.09 16.69
N LEU A 503 -14.76 -33.65 15.50
CA LEU A 503 -15.89 -32.73 15.29
C LEU A 503 -17.24 -33.21 15.87
N LYS A 504 -17.47 -34.53 16.04
CA LYS A 504 -18.76 -35.07 16.53
C LYS A 504 -18.91 -35.00 18.05
N GLU A 505 -17.79 -34.97 18.77
CA GLU A 505 -17.74 -34.94 20.24
C GLU A 505 -17.14 -33.64 20.77
N ASN A 506 -16.76 -32.73 19.87
CA ASN A 506 -16.14 -31.48 20.26
C ASN A 506 -17.11 -30.64 21.13
N ARG A 507 -16.70 -30.45 22.37
CA ARG A 507 -17.46 -29.77 23.41
C ARG A 507 -17.72 -28.31 23.07
N ASP A 508 -16.80 -27.67 22.35
CA ASP A 508 -16.92 -26.27 21.93
C ASP A 508 -18.01 -26.13 20.86
N ILE A 509 -18.03 -27.02 19.86
CA ILE A 509 -19.09 -27.08 18.84
C ILE A 509 -20.46 -27.31 19.50
N ARG A 510 -20.56 -28.27 20.42
CA ARG A 510 -21.83 -28.54 21.13
C ARG A 510 -22.27 -27.39 22.03
N SER A 511 -21.32 -26.68 22.65
CA SER A 511 -21.64 -25.51 23.47
C SER A 511 -22.10 -24.33 22.62
N PHE A 512 -21.55 -24.17 21.42
CA PHE A 512 -21.78 -23.01 20.58
C PHE A 512 -22.99 -23.18 19.64
N TYR A 513 -23.17 -24.37 19.07
CA TYR A 513 -24.25 -24.68 18.10
C TYR A 513 -25.33 -25.61 18.65
N GLY A 514 -25.19 -26.12 19.87
CA GLY A 514 -26.06 -27.14 20.44
C GLY A 514 -25.69 -28.56 20.01
N ALA A 515 -26.37 -29.56 20.58
CA ALA A 515 -26.19 -30.94 20.15
C ALA A 515 -26.66 -31.10 18.70
N PRO A 516 -25.95 -31.88 17.84
CA PRO A 516 -26.40 -32.12 16.47
C PRO A 516 -27.82 -32.67 16.48
N GLY A 517 -28.74 -32.01 15.78
CA GLY A 517 -30.09 -32.54 15.54
C GLY A 517 -30.00 -33.87 14.79
N LYS A 518 -30.78 -34.86 15.23
CA LYS A 518 -30.83 -36.20 14.63
C LYS A 518 -31.34 -36.18 13.19
#